data_AF-A0A7J8QJA8-F1
#
_entry.id   AF-A0A7J8QJA8-F1
#
_cell.length_a   1.000
_cell.length_b   1.000
_cell.length_c   1.000
_cell.angle_alpha   90.00
_cell.angle_beta   90.00
_cell.angle_gamma   90.00
#
_symmetry.space_group_name_H-M   'P 1'
#
loop_
_entity.id
_entity.type
_entity.pdbx_description
1 polymer ?
#
loop_
_entity_poly.entity_id
_entity_poly.type
_entity_poly.pdbx_seq_one_letter_code
_entity_poly.pdbx_strand_id
1 'polypeptide(L)'
;PAAKLRPHLAPGEPEALPDTNPVDQIIAHRLWLGFFIDRFEVVRHNSVEQLLLLGRMLQGTTKRLWNFSHHPAATGTFFTFMLLGLKFCSCQSQGNLQNFRAGLQLLEDRIYRASLGWFSYEPEWYDTNNINFAQSEAQSVSLFVHYLSSGRLDSLQSDSKGRATENGNSLVGANDHPVWGQMDNYIVGREKRKQLLLMLCQHEVDRLEVWAQPLSKEGTSSRPKISPDKWIEYARTAFSVDPRIAFSLASRFPTNTHLKAEIAQLVQSHILDIRCIPEALPYFVTPKAVDENSVLLQQLPHWAACSITQALEFLTPVYKGHPRVMAYVLRVL
;
A
#
# COMPACT_ATOMS: atom_id res chain seq x y z
N PRO A 1 24.18 43.35 17.95
CA PRO A 1 23.54 42.02 18.05
C PRO A 1 24.57 40.97 18.49
N ALA A 2 24.57 40.63 19.79
CA ALA A 2 25.54 39.70 20.37
C ALA A 2 25.29 38.27 19.84
N ALA A 3 26.27 37.72 19.14
CA ALA A 3 26.29 36.30 18.79
C ALA A 3 26.39 35.50 20.11
N LYS A 4 25.33 34.76 20.44
CA LYS A 4 25.36 33.76 21.52
C LYS A 4 26.31 32.63 21.07
N LEU A 5 27.58 32.74 21.41
CA LEU A 5 28.52 31.64 21.39
C LEU A 5 28.00 30.60 22.41
N ARG A 6 27.47 29.48 21.91
CA ARG A 6 27.10 28.35 22.77
C ARG A 6 28.40 27.73 23.30
N PRO A 7 28.53 27.49 24.61
CA PRO A 7 29.69 26.79 25.14
C PRO A 7 29.79 25.41 24.51
N HIS A 8 31.02 25.01 24.16
CA HIS A 8 31.32 23.69 23.61
C HIS A 8 30.80 22.61 24.56
N LEU A 9 29.89 21.76 24.07
CA LEU A 9 29.34 20.62 24.80
C LEU A 9 30.48 19.68 25.21
N ALA A 10 30.43 19.17 26.44
CA ALA A 10 31.36 18.15 26.90
C ALA A 10 31.16 16.85 26.08
N PRO A 11 32.20 16.03 25.83
CA PRO A 11 32.07 14.78 25.08
C PRO A 11 31.08 13.84 25.79
N GLY A 12 29.89 13.63 25.22
CA GLY A 12 28.89 12.68 25.72
C GLY A 12 27.47 13.23 25.92
N GLU A 13 27.22 14.53 25.76
CA GLU A 13 25.83 15.04 25.71
C GLU A 13 25.22 14.76 24.33
N PRO A 14 24.06 14.05 24.24
CA PRO A 14 23.39 13.85 22.97
C PRO A 14 22.96 15.21 22.42
N GLU A 15 23.48 15.56 21.25
CA GLU A 15 23.01 16.73 20.51
C GLU A 15 21.50 16.58 20.31
N ALA A 16 20.72 17.52 20.85
CA ALA A 16 19.29 17.51 20.67
C ALA A 16 19.02 17.60 19.17
N LEU A 17 18.57 16.49 18.58
CA LEU A 17 18.15 16.44 17.18
C LEU A 17 17.14 17.58 16.97
N PRO A 18 17.25 18.34 15.87
CA PRO A 18 16.30 19.41 15.60
C PRO A 18 14.89 18.81 15.64
N ASP A 19 14.04 19.34 16.52
CA ASP A 19 12.64 18.96 16.64
C ASP A 19 11.94 19.38 15.34
N THR A 20 11.99 18.49 14.36
CA THR A 20 11.53 18.77 13.01
C THR A 20 10.18 18.10 12.87
N ASN A 21 9.13 18.90 12.82
CA ASN A 21 7.78 18.39 12.64
C ASN A 21 7.71 17.58 11.32
N PRO A 22 7.34 16.29 11.36
CA PRO A 22 7.28 15.46 10.16
C PRO A 22 6.31 16.02 9.10
N VAL A 23 5.29 16.77 9.52
CA VAL A 23 4.32 17.39 8.62
C VAL A 23 4.97 18.50 7.78
N ASP A 24 5.84 19.32 8.37
CA ASP A 24 6.53 20.39 7.64
C ASP A 24 7.43 19.81 6.53
N GLN A 25 8.07 18.67 6.80
CA GLN A 25 8.83 17.94 5.80
C GLN A 25 7.93 17.42 4.67
N ILE A 26 6.74 16.89 4.98
CA ILE A 26 5.76 16.44 3.98
C ILE A 26 5.31 17.61 3.09
N ILE A 27 5.04 18.77 3.69
CA ILE A 27 4.64 19.98 2.95
C ILE A 27 5.75 20.43 2.00
N ALA A 28 7.01 20.40 2.44
CA ALA A 28 8.15 20.70 1.57
C ALA A 28 8.22 19.76 0.35
N HIS A 29 7.98 18.45 0.55
CA HIS A 29 7.92 17.49 -0.55
C HIS A 29 6.77 17.78 -1.52
N ARG A 30 5.61 18.25 -1.01
CA ARG A 30 4.48 18.65 -1.86
C ARG A 30 4.84 19.80 -2.80
N LEU A 31 5.58 20.79 -2.32
CA LEU A 31 6.05 21.92 -3.14
C LEU A 31 7.03 21.45 -4.23
N TRP A 32 8.02 20.65 -3.85
CA TRP A 32 8.95 20.05 -4.82
C TRP A 32 8.23 19.20 -5.86
N LEU A 33 7.21 18.46 -5.44
CA LEU A 33 6.43 17.63 -6.33
C LEU A 33 5.65 18.47 -7.35
N GLY A 34 5.07 19.60 -6.93
CA GLY A 34 4.47 20.57 -7.85
C GLY A 34 5.47 21.03 -8.91
N PHE A 35 6.68 21.41 -8.50
CA PHE A 35 7.76 21.75 -9.43
C PHE A 35 8.08 20.60 -10.41
N PHE A 36 8.21 19.36 -9.93
CA PHE A 36 8.51 18.22 -10.80
C PHE A 36 7.40 17.92 -11.81
N ILE A 37 6.13 18.13 -11.44
CA ILE A 37 5.00 17.99 -12.36
C ILE A 37 5.07 19.03 -13.47
N ASP A 38 5.27 20.30 -13.12
CA ASP A 38 5.39 21.39 -14.10
C ASP A 38 6.57 21.17 -15.05
N ARG A 39 7.72 20.73 -14.51
CA ARG A 39 8.89 20.40 -15.32
C ARG A 39 8.64 19.18 -16.21
N PHE A 40 7.94 18.16 -15.72
CA PHE A 40 7.63 16.98 -16.52
C PHE A 40 6.78 17.32 -17.75
N GLU A 41 5.77 18.18 -17.61
CA GLU A 41 4.91 18.57 -18.76
C GLU A 41 5.67 19.30 -19.87
N VAL A 42 6.74 20.03 -19.53
CA VAL A 42 7.63 20.66 -20.53
C VAL A 42 8.61 19.65 -21.12
N VAL A 43 9.24 18.85 -20.26
CA VAL A 43 10.38 18.00 -20.63
C VAL A 43 9.97 16.78 -21.45
N ARG A 44 8.76 16.25 -21.25
CA ARG A 44 8.19 15.10 -21.99
C ARG A 44 8.24 15.24 -23.51
N HIS A 45 8.22 16.47 -24.02
CA HIS A 45 8.25 16.78 -25.45
C HIS A 45 9.60 17.30 -25.96
N ASN A 46 10.49 17.74 -25.06
CA ASN A 46 11.66 18.55 -25.45
C ASN A 46 13.01 17.88 -25.20
N SER A 47 13.17 17.04 -24.17
CA SER A 47 14.49 16.50 -23.79
C SER A 47 14.42 15.10 -23.21
N VAL A 48 14.97 14.12 -23.95
CA VAL A 48 15.07 12.72 -23.50
C VAL A 48 16.02 12.59 -22.31
N GLU A 49 17.13 13.33 -22.28
CA GLU A 49 18.10 13.27 -21.18
C GLU A 49 17.49 13.67 -19.84
N GLN A 50 16.72 14.77 -19.82
CA GLN A 50 16.02 15.21 -18.61
C GLN A 50 14.91 14.24 -18.22
N LEU A 51 14.23 13.58 -19.19
CA LEU A 51 13.30 12.49 -18.90
C LEU A 51 14.00 11.29 -18.25
N LEU A 52 15.20 10.93 -18.69
CA LEU A 52 15.96 9.84 -18.09
C LEU A 52 16.39 10.17 -16.65
N LEU A 53 16.76 11.42 -16.37
CA LEU A 53 17.04 11.88 -15.00
C LEU A 53 15.80 11.79 -14.11
N LEU A 54 14.64 12.23 -14.61
CA LEU A 54 13.37 12.12 -13.89
C LEU A 54 13.00 10.64 -13.67
N GLY A 55 13.17 9.79 -14.68
CA GLY A 55 12.94 8.34 -14.58
C GLY A 55 13.84 7.69 -13.52
N ARG A 56 15.13 8.06 -13.46
CA ARG A 56 16.07 7.59 -12.43
C ARG A 56 15.65 8.02 -11.03
N MET A 57 15.17 9.26 -10.87
CA MET A 57 14.63 9.73 -9.60
C MET A 57 13.41 8.89 -9.19
N LEU A 58 12.42 8.73 -10.08
CA LEU A 58 11.20 7.95 -9.82
C LEU A 58 11.51 6.49 -9.45
N GLN A 59 12.41 5.84 -10.18
CA GLN A 59 12.86 4.48 -9.91
C GLN A 59 13.64 4.37 -8.59
N GLY A 60 14.44 5.38 -8.25
CA GLY A 60 15.18 5.46 -7.00
C GLY A 60 14.25 5.56 -5.79
N THR A 61 13.27 6.47 -5.85
CA THR A 61 12.28 6.68 -4.79
C THR A 61 11.41 5.44 -4.57
N THR A 62 10.93 4.81 -5.65
CA THR A 62 10.03 3.63 -5.59
C THR A 62 10.74 2.29 -5.36
N LYS A 63 12.08 2.26 -5.28
CA LYS A 63 12.84 1.02 -5.08
C LYS A 63 12.53 0.34 -3.74
N ARG A 64 12.17 1.13 -2.72
CA ARG A 64 12.04 0.71 -1.33
C ARG A 64 10.70 1.21 -0.79
N LEU A 65 9.84 0.30 -0.33
CA LEU A 65 8.46 0.62 0.09
C LEU A 65 8.40 1.47 1.38
N TRP A 66 9.28 1.20 2.33
CA TRP A 66 9.55 1.96 3.57
C TRP A 66 10.16 3.36 3.39
N ASN A 67 10.37 3.85 2.16
CA ASN A 67 10.84 5.23 1.95
C ASN A 67 9.74 6.29 2.13
N PHE A 68 8.48 5.88 2.14
CA PHE A 68 7.35 6.80 2.24
C PHE A 68 6.87 6.88 3.69
N SER A 69 6.60 8.10 4.15
CA SER A 69 5.89 8.30 5.43
C SER A 69 4.45 7.80 5.29
N HIS A 70 3.98 7.07 6.29
CA HIS A 70 2.59 6.62 6.39
C HIS A 70 1.71 7.61 7.17
N HIS A 71 2.27 8.77 7.54
CA HIS A 71 1.52 9.79 8.24
C HIS A 71 0.32 10.24 7.40
N PRO A 72 -0.89 10.35 7.96
CA PRO A 72 -2.11 10.73 7.23
C PRO A 72 -2.00 12.03 6.41
N ALA A 73 -1.18 13.00 6.84
CA ALA A 73 -0.89 14.23 6.08
C ALA A 73 -0.11 14.00 4.76
N ALA A 74 0.48 12.82 4.55
CA ALA A 74 1.24 12.50 3.35
C ALA A 74 0.36 11.94 2.23
N THR A 75 -0.92 11.63 2.49
CA THR A 75 -1.81 10.91 1.55
C THR A 75 -1.81 11.53 0.15
N GLY A 76 -2.11 12.83 0.06
CA GLY A 76 -2.16 13.58 -1.19
C GLY A 76 -0.79 13.66 -1.85
N THR A 77 0.25 14.03 -1.11
CA THR A 77 1.63 14.07 -1.62
C THR A 77 2.07 12.72 -2.20
N PHE A 78 1.76 11.63 -1.51
CA PHE A 78 2.05 10.26 -1.92
C PHE A 78 1.32 9.91 -3.22
N PHE A 79 -0.01 10.08 -3.28
CA PHE A 79 -0.79 9.72 -4.48
C PHE A 79 -0.52 10.65 -5.66
N THR A 80 -0.17 11.92 -5.44
CA THR A 80 0.33 12.82 -6.48
C THR A 80 1.65 12.31 -7.06
N PHE A 81 2.57 11.80 -6.23
CA PHE A 81 3.83 11.23 -6.70
C PHE A 81 3.60 9.95 -7.50
N MET A 82 2.71 9.07 -7.02
CA MET A 82 2.32 7.86 -7.75
C MET A 82 1.68 8.20 -9.10
N LEU A 83 0.83 9.23 -9.15
CA LEU A 83 0.24 9.73 -10.39
C LEU A 83 1.29 10.25 -11.38
N LEU A 84 2.26 11.05 -10.90
CA LEU A 84 3.38 11.51 -11.73
C LEU A 84 4.16 10.33 -12.32
N GLY A 85 4.43 9.30 -11.50
CA GLY A 85 5.09 8.08 -11.94
C GLY A 85 4.31 7.34 -13.04
N LEU A 86 3.00 7.17 -12.89
CA LEU A 86 2.18 6.52 -13.91
C LEU A 86 2.10 7.34 -15.20
N LYS A 87 1.94 8.67 -15.09
CA LYS A 87 2.00 9.57 -16.25
C LYS A 87 3.33 9.44 -16.98
N PHE A 88 4.45 9.37 -16.25
CA PHE A 88 5.77 9.12 -16.83
C PHE A 88 5.83 7.78 -17.57
N CYS A 89 5.31 6.69 -16.99
CA CYS A 89 5.25 5.39 -17.67
C CYS A 89 4.41 5.43 -18.96
N SER A 90 3.35 6.25 -19.00
CA SER A 90 2.53 6.42 -20.22
C SER A 90 3.26 7.10 -21.38
N CYS A 91 4.36 7.82 -21.14
CA CYS A 91 5.20 8.37 -22.19
C CYS A 91 5.83 7.29 -23.10
N GLN A 92 5.79 6.01 -22.73
CA GLN A 92 6.19 4.92 -23.60
C GLN A 92 5.46 4.94 -24.95
N SER A 93 4.18 5.31 -24.97
CA SER A 93 3.38 5.34 -26.21
C SER A 93 3.73 6.54 -27.11
N GLN A 94 4.46 7.54 -26.59
CA GLN A 94 4.76 8.80 -27.26
C GLN A 94 6.12 8.80 -27.99
N GLY A 95 6.74 7.63 -28.17
CA GLY A 95 7.92 7.43 -29.03
C GLY A 95 9.28 7.63 -28.36
N ASN A 96 9.43 8.67 -27.53
CA ASN A 96 10.73 9.06 -26.94
C ASN A 96 11.37 8.00 -26.02
N LEU A 97 10.59 7.10 -25.42
CA LEU A 97 11.06 6.10 -24.45
C LEU A 97 10.78 4.65 -24.86
N GLN A 98 10.47 4.38 -26.13
CA GLN A 98 10.14 3.02 -26.61
C GLN A 98 11.26 2.00 -26.29
N ASN A 99 12.53 2.41 -26.38
CA ASN A 99 13.69 1.57 -26.06
C ASN A 99 13.80 1.17 -24.58
N PHE A 100 13.06 1.85 -23.69
CA PHE A 100 13.11 1.64 -22.23
C PHE A 100 11.86 0.94 -21.67
N ARG A 101 11.06 0.29 -22.53
CA ARG A 101 9.79 -0.37 -22.16
C ARG A 101 9.89 -1.24 -20.90
N ALA A 102 10.90 -2.11 -20.81
CA ALA A 102 11.07 -2.98 -19.64
C ALA A 102 11.33 -2.20 -18.34
N GLY A 103 12.09 -1.10 -18.41
CA GLY A 103 12.36 -0.23 -17.26
C GLY A 103 11.13 0.58 -16.82
N LEU A 104 10.26 0.95 -17.77
CA LEU A 104 8.99 1.62 -17.50
C LEU A 104 7.96 0.66 -16.91
N GLN A 105 7.86 -0.56 -17.44
CA GLN A 105 7.03 -1.63 -16.85
C GLN A 105 7.46 -1.92 -15.42
N LEU A 106 8.77 -2.06 -15.18
CA LEU A 106 9.29 -2.27 -13.82
C LEU A 106 8.96 -1.11 -12.87
N LEU A 107 9.05 0.14 -13.35
CA LEU A 107 8.66 1.30 -12.57
C LEU A 107 7.15 1.30 -12.27
N GLU A 108 6.33 0.98 -13.27
CA GLU A 108 4.88 0.88 -13.12
C GLU A 108 4.49 -0.18 -12.08
N ASP A 109 5.12 -1.35 -12.13
CA ASP A 109 4.90 -2.42 -11.15
C ASP A 109 5.32 -1.99 -9.73
N ARG A 110 6.42 -1.24 -9.58
CA ARG A 110 6.83 -0.68 -8.29
C ARG A 110 5.86 0.38 -7.79
N ILE A 111 5.31 1.20 -8.67
CA ILE A 111 4.27 2.18 -8.32
C ILE A 111 3.04 1.44 -7.82
N TYR A 112 2.55 0.41 -8.53
CA TYR A 112 1.44 -0.40 -8.06
C TYR A 112 1.72 -1.07 -6.71
N ARG A 113 2.93 -1.62 -6.52
CA ARG A 113 3.31 -2.23 -5.24
C ARG A 113 3.37 -1.22 -4.10
N ALA A 114 3.90 -0.02 -4.34
CA ALA A 114 3.94 1.07 -3.37
C ALA A 114 2.53 1.57 -3.03
N SER A 115 1.70 1.84 -4.04
CA SER A 115 0.32 2.29 -3.85
C SER A 115 -0.52 1.26 -3.10
N LEU A 116 -0.38 -0.03 -3.39
CA LEU A 116 -1.02 -1.09 -2.59
C LEU A 116 -0.44 -1.15 -1.17
N GLY A 117 0.87 -0.96 -1.02
CA GLY A 117 1.56 -0.91 0.27
C GLY A 117 1.04 0.17 1.22
N TRP A 118 0.56 1.31 0.69
CA TRP A 118 -0.12 2.36 1.48
C TRP A 118 -1.26 1.80 2.31
N PHE A 119 -2.01 0.85 1.76
CA PHE A 119 -3.17 0.23 2.42
C PHE A 119 -2.82 -0.93 3.35
N SER A 120 -1.52 -1.16 3.64
CA SER A 120 -1.11 -2.14 4.65
C SER A 120 -1.39 -1.67 6.08
N TYR A 121 -1.60 -0.36 6.26
CA TYR A 121 -1.86 0.28 7.53
C TYR A 121 -3.34 0.61 7.69
N GLU A 122 -3.78 0.74 8.93
CA GLU A 122 -5.14 1.16 9.24
C GLU A 122 -5.35 2.64 8.85
N PRO A 123 -6.60 3.03 8.51
CA PRO A 123 -6.90 4.40 8.17
C PRO A 123 -6.74 5.33 9.39
N GLU A 124 -5.80 6.25 9.32
CA GLU A 124 -5.60 7.31 10.32
C GLU A 124 -6.21 8.64 9.85
N TRP A 125 -6.35 9.57 10.80
CA TRP A 125 -6.89 10.90 10.58
C TRP A 125 -5.86 11.96 10.93
N TYR A 126 -5.88 13.05 10.17
CA TYR A 126 -5.09 14.22 10.46
C TYR A 126 -5.92 15.45 10.20
N ASP A 127 -5.74 16.42 11.08
CA ASP A 127 -6.37 17.72 10.95
C ASP A 127 -5.30 18.81 11.07
N THR A 128 -5.56 19.93 10.41
CA THR A 128 -4.71 21.12 10.43
C THR A 128 -5.62 22.33 10.40
N ASN A 129 -5.13 23.47 10.87
CA ASN A 129 -5.87 24.74 10.81
C ASN A 129 -6.31 25.17 9.39
N ASN A 130 -5.89 24.48 8.34
CA ASN A 130 -6.34 24.70 6.98
C ASN A 130 -7.59 23.85 6.68
N ILE A 131 -8.73 24.53 6.62
CA ILE A 131 -10.07 23.96 6.35
C ILE A 131 -10.11 23.13 5.05
N ASN A 132 -9.28 23.49 4.06
CA ASN A 132 -9.29 22.83 2.75
C ASN A 132 -8.30 21.67 2.65
N PHE A 133 -7.55 21.37 3.72
CA PHE A 133 -6.49 20.34 3.67
C PHE A 133 -7.06 18.98 3.27
N ALA A 134 -8.03 18.46 4.04
CA ALA A 134 -8.66 17.17 3.79
C ALA A 134 -9.27 17.07 2.38
N GLN A 135 -9.92 18.15 1.90
CA GLN A 135 -10.47 18.21 0.55
C GLN A 135 -9.36 18.13 -0.51
N SER A 136 -8.23 18.79 -0.30
CA SER A 136 -7.09 18.74 -1.23
C SER A 136 -6.42 17.36 -1.27
N GLU A 137 -6.39 16.66 -0.13
CA GLU A 137 -5.91 15.27 -0.07
C GLU A 137 -6.87 14.35 -0.84
N ALA A 138 -8.18 14.47 -0.60
CA ALA A 138 -9.21 13.71 -1.32
C ALA A 138 -9.12 13.91 -2.85
N GLN A 139 -8.95 15.16 -3.29
CA GLN A 139 -8.77 15.51 -4.70
C GLN A 139 -7.53 14.84 -5.30
N SER A 140 -6.42 14.80 -4.57
CA SER A 140 -5.18 14.18 -5.04
C SER A 140 -5.35 12.68 -5.27
N VAL A 141 -6.05 11.98 -4.37
CA VAL A 141 -6.39 10.55 -4.54
C VAL A 141 -7.41 10.37 -5.67
N SER A 142 -8.40 11.25 -5.78
CA SER A 142 -9.44 11.19 -6.83
C SER A 142 -8.83 11.33 -8.24
N LEU A 143 -7.86 12.22 -8.43
CA LEU A 143 -7.11 12.34 -9.69
C LEU A 143 -6.36 11.06 -10.04
N PHE A 144 -5.79 10.38 -9.04
CA PHE A 144 -5.13 9.09 -9.21
C PHE A 144 -6.12 7.99 -9.61
N VAL A 145 -7.28 7.91 -8.94
CA VAL A 145 -8.39 6.98 -9.27
C VAL A 145 -8.89 7.20 -10.70
N HIS A 146 -9.11 8.44 -11.08
CA HIS A 146 -9.55 8.79 -12.43
C HIS A 146 -8.53 8.36 -13.48
N TYR A 147 -7.23 8.59 -13.23
CA TYR A 147 -6.16 8.14 -14.12
C TYR A 147 -6.09 6.61 -14.25
N LEU A 148 -6.22 5.88 -13.13
CA LEU A 148 -6.26 4.42 -13.15
C LEU A 148 -7.45 3.88 -13.94
N SER A 149 -8.61 4.53 -13.83
CA SER A 149 -9.84 4.15 -14.52
C SER A 149 -9.75 4.40 -16.02
N SER A 150 -9.18 5.54 -16.43
CA SER A 150 -9.06 5.96 -17.82
C SER A 150 -7.98 5.20 -18.59
N GLY A 151 -6.94 4.68 -17.93
CA GLY A 151 -5.85 3.90 -18.52
C GLY A 151 -6.26 2.50 -19.02
N ARG A 152 -7.42 2.34 -19.65
CA ARG A 152 -8.05 1.06 -19.99
C ARG A 152 -7.85 0.59 -21.45
N LEU A 153 -7.05 1.27 -22.30
CA LEU A 153 -7.09 0.95 -23.74
C LEU A 153 -5.77 0.68 -24.51
N ASP A 154 -4.60 1.21 -24.15
CA ASP A 154 -3.55 1.33 -25.19
C ASP A 154 -2.30 0.42 -25.09
N SER A 155 -2.20 -0.52 -24.14
CA SER A 155 -0.92 -1.26 -23.94
C SER A 155 -0.87 -2.72 -24.39
N LEU A 156 -1.97 -3.34 -24.84
CA LEU A 156 -2.02 -4.81 -24.97
C LEU A 156 -2.51 -5.37 -26.31
N GLN A 157 -2.84 -4.55 -27.32
CA GLN A 157 -3.25 -5.08 -28.64
C GLN A 157 -2.12 -5.25 -29.67
N SER A 158 -0.86 -4.92 -29.34
CA SER A 158 0.22 -4.96 -30.34
C SER A 158 0.91 -6.32 -30.55
N ASP A 159 0.63 -7.36 -29.75
CA ASP A 159 1.42 -8.62 -29.80
C ASP A 159 0.64 -9.87 -30.25
N SER A 160 -0.59 -9.76 -30.74
CA SER A 160 -1.30 -10.91 -31.32
C SER A 160 -1.09 -11.10 -32.83
N LYS A 161 -0.12 -10.41 -33.45
CA LYS A 161 0.19 -10.58 -34.88
C LYS A 161 1.71 -10.57 -35.15
N GLY A 162 2.39 -11.65 -34.76
CA GLY A 162 3.81 -11.82 -35.08
C GLY A 162 4.38 -13.20 -34.76
N ARG A 163 4.29 -14.12 -35.73
CA ARG A 163 5.05 -15.38 -35.89
C ARG A 163 4.82 -16.50 -34.86
N ALA A 164 3.97 -17.43 -35.28
CA ALA A 164 4.22 -18.85 -35.03
C ALA A 164 5.55 -19.23 -35.69
N THR A 165 6.55 -19.59 -34.89
CA THR A 165 7.66 -20.42 -35.32
C THR A 165 8.00 -21.34 -34.17
N GLU A 166 7.57 -22.58 -34.31
CA GLU A 166 7.95 -23.72 -33.49
C GLU A 166 9.47 -23.85 -33.49
N ASN A 167 10.09 -23.98 -32.31
CA ASN A 167 11.19 -24.92 -32.07
C ASN A 167 11.68 -24.87 -30.62
N GLY A 168 12.00 -26.06 -30.12
CA GLY A 168 12.24 -26.34 -28.72
C GLY A 168 13.51 -25.74 -28.12
N ASN A 169 13.38 -25.29 -26.89
CA ASN A 169 14.22 -25.72 -25.77
C ASN A 169 13.60 -25.18 -24.48
N SER A 170 12.81 -26.02 -23.80
CA SER A 170 12.38 -25.78 -22.43
C SER A 170 13.60 -25.89 -21.50
N LEU A 171 14.40 -24.82 -21.43
CA LEU A 171 15.33 -24.64 -20.34
C LEU A 171 14.56 -24.08 -19.14
N VAL A 172 14.43 -24.95 -18.14
CA VAL A 172 14.02 -24.66 -16.78
C VAL A 172 14.83 -23.48 -16.23
N GLY A 173 14.14 -22.36 -16.04
CA GLY A 173 14.59 -21.21 -15.28
C GLY A 173 13.35 -20.47 -14.80
N ALA A 174 12.99 -20.65 -13.53
CA ALA A 174 11.92 -19.91 -12.88
C ALA A 174 12.23 -18.41 -12.97
N ASN A 175 11.59 -17.71 -13.91
CA ASN A 175 11.72 -16.26 -14.05
C ASN A 175 10.76 -15.60 -13.06
N ASP A 176 11.17 -15.54 -11.80
CA ASP A 176 10.46 -14.78 -10.78
C ASP A 176 10.40 -13.30 -11.17
N HIS A 177 9.20 -12.72 -11.14
CA HIS A 177 9.04 -11.32 -11.46
C HIS A 177 9.75 -10.44 -10.42
N PRO A 178 10.58 -9.46 -10.81
CA PRO A 178 11.44 -8.70 -9.88
C PRO A 178 10.69 -7.93 -8.78
N VAL A 179 9.40 -7.67 -8.96
CA VAL A 179 8.54 -6.96 -7.97
C VAL A 179 7.56 -7.90 -7.27
N TRP A 180 7.13 -8.96 -7.97
CA TRP A 180 5.94 -9.71 -7.60
C TRP A 180 6.22 -11.20 -7.34
N GLY A 181 7.45 -11.68 -7.61
CA GLY A 181 7.84 -13.07 -7.42
C GLY A 181 7.20 -14.02 -8.43
N GLN A 182 6.90 -15.23 -7.97
CA GLN A 182 6.29 -16.29 -8.77
C GLN A 182 4.87 -15.92 -9.19
N MET A 183 4.61 -15.97 -10.49
CA MET A 183 3.30 -15.64 -11.09
C MET A 183 3.02 -16.50 -12.32
N ASP A 184 1.78 -17.01 -12.40
CA ASP A 184 1.33 -17.79 -13.56
C ASP A 184 1.07 -16.89 -14.78
N ASN A 185 0.21 -15.87 -14.61
CA ASN A 185 -0.20 -14.96 -15.68
C ASN A 185 -0.05 -13.50 -15.24
N TYR A 186 0.99 -12.84 -15.75
CA TYR A 186 1.30 -11.46 -15.43
C TYR A 186 0.16 -10.49 -15.77
N ILE A 187 -0.46 -10.62 -16.94
CA ILE A 187 -1.49 -9.69 -17.42
C ILE A 187 -2.73 -9.76 -16.51
N VAL A 188 -3.18 -10.98 -16.21
CA VAL A 188 -4.33 -11.19 -15.32
C VAL A 188 -4.01 -10.71 -13.91
N GLY A 189 -2.84 -11.07 -13.37
CA GLY A 189 -2.42 -10.63 -12.04
C GLY A 189 -2.33 -9.10 -11.92
N ARG A 190 -1.80 -8.42 -12.94
CA ARG A 190 -1.73 -6.96 -13.02
C ARG A 190 -3.13 -6.34 -12.99
N GLU A 191 -4.07 -6.85 -13.77
CA GLU A 191 -5.45 -6.33 -13.79
C GLU A 191 -6.16 -6.55 -12.44
N LYS A 192 -5.97 -7.69 -11.78
CA LYS A 192 -6.51 -7.94 -10.43
C LYS A 192 -5.98 -6.95 -9.41
N ARG A 193 -4.67 -6.69 -9.41
CA ARG A 193 -4.02 -5.70 -8.52
C ARG A 193 -4.51 -4.28 -8.79
N LYS A 194 -4.66 -3.92 -10.07
CA LYS A 194 -5.21 -2.63 -10.48
C LYS A 194 -6.65 -2.45 -9.98
N GLN A 195 -7.50 -3.48 -10.12
CA GLN A 195 -8.88 -3.43 -9.62
C GLN A 195 -8.96 -3.33 -8.10
N LEU A 196 -8.12 -4.08 -7.38
CA LEU A 196 -7.98 -3.97 -5.93
C LEU A 196 -7.57 -2.55 -5.52
N LEU A 197 -6.54 -2.00 -6.17
CA LEU A 197 -6.05 -0.66 -5.89
C LEU A 197 -7.12 0.40 -6.18
N LEU A 198 -7.84 0.27 -7.29
CA LEU A 198 -8.92 1.19 -7.65
C LEU A 198 -10.01 1.21 -6.57
N MET A 199 -10.43 0.04 -6.10
CA MET A 199 -11.43 -0.08 -5.03
C MET A 199 -10.94 0.54 -3.72
N LEU A 200 -9.71 0.26 -3.32
CA LEU A 200 -9.10 0.81 -2.10
C LEU A 200 -8.97 2.33 -2.16
N CYS A 201 -8.48 2.88 -3.28
CA CYS A 201 -8.35 4.32 -3.47
C CYS A 201 -9.71 5.02 -3.53
N GLN A 202 -10.74 4.41 -4.14
CA GLN A 202 -12.09 4.99 -4.12
C GLN A 202 -12.63 5.08 -2.69
N HIS A 203 -12.45 4.02 -1.90
CA HIS A 203 -12.82 4.03 -0.48
C HIS A 203 -12.03 5.09 0.32
N GLU A 204 -10.76 5.32 -0.03
CA GLU A 204 -9.92 6.37 0.56
C GLU A 204 -10.45 7.77 0.24
N VAL A 205 -10.83 8.02 -1.01
CA VAL A 205 -11.46 9.29 -1.46
C VAL A 205 -12.72 9.54 -0.66
N ASP A 206 -13.65 8.58 -0.63
CA ASP A 206 -14.91 8.71 0.10
C ASP A 206 -14.65 9.02 1.59
N ARG A 207 -13.67 8.34 2.20
CA ARG A 207 -13.30 8.57 3.60
C ARG A 207 -12.83 10.01 3.84
N LEU A 208 -11.95 10.52 2.97
CA LEU A 208 -11.39 11.88 3.09
C LEU A 208 -12.44 12.96 2.76
N GLU A 209 -13.35 12.70 1.82
CA GLU A 209 -14.46 13.60 1.50
C GLU A 209 -15.43 13.74 2.68
N VAL A 210 -15.79 12.62 3.32
CA VAL A 210 -16.61 12.62 4.53
C VAL A 210 -15.92 13.40 5.66
N TRP A 211 -14.59 13.28 5.78
CA TRP A 211 -13.84 14.04 6.78
C TRP A 211 -13.72 15.53 6.46
N ALA A 212 -13.59 15.88 5.18
CA ALA A 212 -13.57 17.27 4.74
C ALA A 212 -14.92 17.96 4.96
N GLN A 213 -16.03 17.23 4.79
CA GLN A 213 -17.38 17.78 4.89
C GLN A 213 -18.34 16.84 5.63
N PRO A 214 -18.17 16.65 6.95
CA PRO A 214 -18.96 15.68 7.72
C PRO A 214 -20.45 16.02 7.81
N LEU A 215 -20.80 17.30 7.58
CA LEU A 215 -22.18 17.80 7.62
C LEU A 215 -22.83 17.89 6.24
N SER A 216 -22.12 17.55 5.16
CA SER A 216 -22.69 17.61 3.81
C SER A 216 -23.84 16.60 3.67
N LYS A 217 -24.96 17.08 3.13
CA LYS A 217 -26.17 16.27 2.85
C LYS A 217 -26.16 15.65 1.46
N GLU A 218 -25.18 16.00 0.62
CA GLU A 218 -24.97 15.35 -0.67
C GLU A 218 -24.41 13.96 -0.39
N GLY A 219 -25.30 12.97 -0.45
CA GLY A 219 -24.98 11.59 -0.12
C GLY A 219 -23.79 11.09 -0.93
N THR A 220 -22.86 10.43 -0.24
CA THR A 220 -21.78 9.59 -0.78
C THR A 220 -22.16 9.00 -2.13
N SER A 221 -21.28 9.20 -3.12
CA SER A 221 -21.38 8.66 -4.48
C SER A 221 -21.95 7.22 -4.46
N SER A 222 -22.84 6.92 -5.41
CA SER A 222 -23.52 5.62 -5.48
C SER A 222 -22.49 4.49 -5.63
N ARG A 223 -22.27 3.77 -4.53
CA ARG A 223 -21.26 2.70 -4.49
C ARG A 223 -21.64 1.58 -5.46
N PRO A 224 -20.72 1.15 -6.34
CA PRO A 224 -20.93 -0.08 -7.08
C PRO A 224 -21.03 -1.25 -6.09
N LYS A 225 -22.12 -2.02 -6.15
CA LYS A 225 -22.27 -3.22 -5.32
C LYS A 225 -21.22 -4.26 -5.73
N ILE A 226 -20.28 -4.53 -4.83
CA ILE A 226 -19.24 -5.55 -5.01
C ILE A 226 -19.83 -6.91 -4.64
N SER A 227 -19.75 -7.88 -5.56
CA SER A 227 -20.22 -9.24 -5.33
C SER A 227 -19.38 -9.99 -4.29
N PRO A 228 -19.92 -11.00 -3.60
CA PRO A 228 -19.16 -11.78 -2.62
C PRO A 228 -17.92 -12.44 -3.23
N ASP A 229 -18.02 -12.99 -4.45
CA ASP A 229 -16.88 -13.60 -5.15
C ASP A 229 -15.75 -12.60 -5.40
N LYS A 230 -16.11 -11.34 -5.68
CA LYS A 230 -15.12 -10.28 -5.90
C LYS A 230 -14.40 -9.91 -4.61
N TRP A 231 -15.08 -9.95 -3.46
CA TRP A 231 -14.44 -9.76 -2.16
C TRP A 231 -13.42 -10.85 -1.84
N ILE A 232 -13.75 -12.10 -2.15
CA ILE A 232 -12.83 -13.24 -2.03
C ILE A 232 -11.60 -13.02 -2.92
N GLU A 233 -11.81 -12.59 -4.17
CA GLU A 233 -10.72 -12.29 -5.10
C GLU A 233 -9.82 -11.15 -4.60
N TYR A 234 -10.40 -10.09 -4.03
CA TYR A 234 -9.65 -8.99 -3.41
C TYR A 234 -8.84 -9.47 -2.21
N ALA A 235 -9.40 -10.34 -1.36
CA ALA A 235 -8.69 -10.92 -0.22
C ALA A 235 -7.45 -11.71 -0.67
N ARG A 236 -7.59 -12.61 -1.65
CA ARG A 236 -6.48 -13.40 -2.21
C ARG A 236 -5.43 -12.53 -2.89
N THR A 237 -5.87 -11.52 -3.63
CA THR A 237 -4.96 -10.59 -4.31
C THR A 237 -4.20 -9.73 -3.30
N ALA A 238 -4.87 -9.23 -2.26
CA ALA A 238 -4.21 -8.48 -1.19
C ALA A 238 -3.19 -9.36 -0.45
N PHE A 239 -3.57 -10.57 -0.05
CA PHE A 239 -2.72 -11.49 0.69
C PHE A 239 -1.47 -11.91 -0.10
N SER A 240 -1.62 -12.18 -1.40
CA SER A 240 -0.46 -12.52 -2.27
C SER A 240 0.49 -11.35 -2.50
N VAL A 241 0.02 -10.10 -2.38
CA VAL A 241 0.87 -8.91 -2.45
C VAL A 241 1.56 -8.65 -1.11
N ASP A 242 0.79 -8.56 -0.02
CA ASP A 242 1.25 -8.45 1.36
C ASP A 242 0.11 -8.83 2.32
N PRO A 243 0.27 -9.82 3.22
CA PRO A 243 -0.77 -10.21 4.16
C PRO A 243 -1.31 -9.05 5.00
N ARG A 244 -0.49 -8.03 5.31
CA ARG A 244 -0.92 -6.84 6.06
C ARG A 244 -2.01 -6.04 5.34
N ILE A 245 -1.98 -5.99 4.01
CA ILE A 245 -3.03 -5.34 3.22
C ILE A 245 -4.35 -6.10 3.38
N ALA A 246 -4.31 -7.44 3.43
CA ALA A 246 -5.52 -8.23 3.63
C ALA A 246 -6.12 -7.99 5.02
N PHE A 247 -5.29 -7.89 6.07
CA PHE A 247 -5.77 -7.58 7.42
C PHE A 247 -6.35 -6.17 7.53
N SER A 248 -5.67 -5.16 6.98
CA SER A 248 -6.19 -3.79 6.91
C SER A 248 -7.46 -3.70 6.06
N LEU A 249 -7.57 -4.50 5.00
CA LEU A 249 -8.79 -4.57 4.19
C LEU A 249 -9.98 -5.06 5.03
N ALA A 250 -9.79 -6.05 5.89
CA ALA A 250 -10.85 -6.52 6.78
C ALA A 250 -11.22 -5.51 7.87
N SER A 251 -10.28 -4.71 8.37
CA SER A 251 -10.59 -3.64 9.33
C SER A 251 -11.31 -2.46 8.68
N ARG A 252 -11.02 -2.15 7.41
CA ARG A 252 -11.76 -1.15 6.59
C ARG A 252 -13.19 -1.58 6.28
N PHE A 253 -13.44 -2.87 6.10
CA PHE A 253 -14.76 -3.42 5.76
C PHE A 253 -15.26 -4.44 6.81
N PRO A 254 -15.51 -4.02 8.06
CA PRO A 254 -15.78 -4.93 9.17
C PRO A 254 -17.10 -5.70 9.04
N THR A 255 -18.05 -5.18 8.25
CA THR A 255 -19.37 -5.81 8.03
C THR A 255 -19.32 -6.96 7.01
N ASN A 256 -18.23 -7.13 6.28
CA ASN A 256 -18.13 -8.13 5.23
C ASN A 256 -17.66 -9.49 5.78
N THR A 257 -18.59 -10.43 5.88
CA THR A 257 -18.33 -11.78 6.41
C THR A 257 -17.56 -12.67 5.42
N HIS A 258 -17.82 -12.56 4.12
CA HIS A 258 -17.13 -13.34 3.09
C HIS A 258 -15.63 -13.02 3.04
N LEU A 259 -15.30 -11.73 3.14
CA LEU A 259 -13.92 -11.25 3.24
C LEU A 259 -13.20 -11.84 4.47
N LYS A 260 -13.82 -11.74 5.64
CA LYS A 260 -13.25 -12.26 6.89
C LYS A 260 -13.06 -13.78 6.87
N ALA A 261 -14.02 -14.52 6.30
CA ALA A 261 -13.95 -15.96 6.17
C ALA A 261 -12.79 -16.39 5.26
N GLU A 262 -12.62 -15.73 4.11
CA GLU A 262 -11.51 -16.02 3.20
C GLU A 262 -10.15 -15.70 3.83
N ILE A 263 -10.02 -14.56 4.53
CA ILE A 263 -8.77 -14.21 5.23
C ILE A 263 -8.45 -15.24 6.32
N ALA A 264 -9.45 -15.72 7.06
CA ALA A 264 -9.24 -16.78 8.04
C ALA A 264 -8.70 -18.08 7.41
N GLN A 265 -9.21 -18.47 6.24
CA GLN A 265 -8.69 -19.63 5.49
C GLN A 265 -7.25 -19.40 4.99
N LEU A 266 -6.93 -18.19 4.52
CA LEU A 266 -5.58 -17.83 4.08
C LEU A 266 -4.58 -17.85 5.24
N VAL A 267 -4.97 -17.34 6.41
CA VAL A 267 -4.16 -17.39 7.64
C VAL A 267 -3.86 -18.83 8.05
N GLN A 268 -4.85 -19.72 8.00
CA GLN A 268 -4.66 -21.12 8.39
C GLN A 268 -3.71 -21.87 7.44
N SER A 269 -3.82 -21.60 6.13
CA SER A 269 -2.97 -22.23 5.11
C SER A 269 -1.52 -21.71 5.10
N HIS A 270 -1.30 -20.45 5.48
CA HIS A 270 0.02 -19.80 5.44
C HIS A 270 0.55 -19.40 6.82
N ILE A 271 0.09 -20.09 7.88
CA ILE A 271 0.34 -19.72 9.28
C ILE A 271 1.84 -19.56 9.61
N LEU A 272 2.71 -20.30 8.92
CA LEU A 272 4.16 -20.29 9.16
C LEU A 272 4.83 -19.03 8.61
N ASP A 273 4.28 -18.45 7.53
CA ASP A 273 4.87 -17.33 6.78
C ASP A 273 4.52 -15.97 7.41
N ILE A 274 3.45 -15.92 8.19
CA ILE A 274 2.88 -14.68 8.75
C ILE A 274 3.13 -14.50 10.25
N ARG A 275 4.02 -15.28 10.87
CA ARG A 275 4.31 -15.22 12.32
C ARG A 275 4.78 -13.84 12.80
N CYS A 276 5.36 -13.05 11.91
CA CYS A 276 5.83 -11.70 12.22
C CYS A 276 4.71 -10.65 12.23
N ILE A 277 3.45 -11.04 11.95
CA ILE A 277 2.32 -10.14 11.74
C ILE A 277 1.29 -10.38 12.87
N PRO A 278 1.26 -9.53 13.92
CA PRO A 278 0.34 -9.73 15.04
C PRO A 278 -1.14 -9.58 14.66
N GLU A 279 -1.46 -8.84 13.60
CA GLU A 279 -2.82 -8.59 13.10
C GLU A 279 -3.53 -9.89 12.64
N ALA A 280 -2.78 -10.96 12.40
CA ALA A 280 -3.32 -12.28 12.06
C ALA A 280 -3.93 -13.03 13.26
N LEU A 281 -3.58 -12.66 14.49
CA LEU A 281 -4.00 -13.37 15.71
C LEU A 281 -5.51 -13.57 15.84
N PRO A 282 -6.38 -12.56 15.59
CA PRO A 282 -7.84 -12.72 15.74
C PRO A 282 -8.44 -13.76 14.78
N TYR A 283 -7.72 -14.13 13.72
CA TYR A 283 -8.21 -15.07 12.70
C TYR A 283 -7.95 -16.53 13.05
N PHE A 284 -7.00 -16.83 13.95
CA PHE A 284 -6.73 -18.21 14.40
C PHE A 284 -6.85 -18.41 15.91
N VAL A 285 -6.73 -17.35 16.71
CA VAL A 285 -7.05 -17.33 18.14
C VAL A 285 -8.51 -16.94 18.31
N THR A 286 -9.41 -17.88 17.98
CA THR A 286 -10.86 -17.68 18.11
C THR A 286 -11.39 -18.45 19.34
N PRO A 287 -12.55 -18.06 19.91
CA PRO A 287 -13.19 -18.80 20.99
C PRO A 287 -13.32 -20.30 20.70
N LYS A 288 -13.80 -20.64 19.49
CA LYS A 288 -13.92 -22.02 19.02
C LYS A 288 -12.59 -22.75 18.99
N ALA A 289 -11.53 -22.08 18.51
CA ALA A 289 -10.20 -22.67 18.47
C ALA A 289 -9.62 -22.93 19.87
N VAL A 290 -9.99 -22.11 20.86
CA VAL A 290 -9.62 -22.29 22.26
C VAL A 290 -10.40 -23.45 22.88
N ASP A 291 -11.71 -23.50 22.69
CA ASP A 291 -12.58 -24.58 23.20
C ASP A 291 -12.15 -25.95 22.65
N GLU A 292 -11.76 -26.01 21.38
CA GLU A 292 -11.33 -27.23 20.70
C GLU A 292 -9.83 -27.57 20.90
N ASN A 293 -9.07 -26.76 21.65
CA ASN A 293 -7.61 -26.89 21.79
C ASN A 293 -6.88 -27.04 20.43
N SER A 294 -7.21 -26.16 19.48
CA SER A 294 -6.70 -26.22 18.10
C SER A 294 -5.18 -26.31 18.03
N VAL A 295 -4.69 -27.11 17.07
CA VAL A 295 -3.25 -27.26 16.78
C VAL A 295 -2.60 -25.93 16.36
N LEU A 296 -3.38 -24.99 15.82
CA LEU A 296 -2.88 -23.67 15.42
C LEU A 296 -2.35 -22.87 16.61
N LEU A 297 -2.91 -23.07 17.81
CA LEU A 297 -2.46 -22.40 19.03
C LEU A 297 -1.04 -22.81 19.45
N GLN A 298 -0.48 -23.89 18.89
CA GLN A 298 0.92 -24.27 19.09
C GLN A 298 1.90 -23.24 18.49
N GLN A 299 1.44 -22.40 17.56
CA GLN A 299 2.29 -21.38 16.93
C GLN A 299 2.48 -20.13 17.80
N LEU A 300 1.62 -19.92 18.82
CA LEU A 300 1.63 -18.71 19.67
C LEU A 300 3.00 -18.37 20.30
N PRO A 301 3.79 -19.31 20.82
CA PRO A 301 5.09 -18.99 21.42
C PRO A 301 6.07 -18.31 20.44
N HIS A 302 5.93 -18.59 19.14
CA HIS A 302 6.80 -18.05 18.08
C HIS A 302 6.20 -16.82 17.40
N TRP A 303 5.01 -16.38 17.81
CA TRP A 303 4.32 -15.26 17.17
C TRP A 303 4.88 -13.91 17.62
N ALA A 304 4.85 -12.91 16.74
CA ALA A 304 5.17 -11.54 17.10
C ALA A 304 4.29 -11.05 18.27
N ALA A 305 4.83 -10.13 19.07
CA ALA A 305 4.07 -9.50 20.13
C ALA A 305 2.98 -8.60 19.53
N CYS A 306 1.76 -8.68 20.05
CA CYS A 306 0.66 -7.83 19.65
C CYS A 306 0.60 -6.55 20.48
N SER A 307 -0.38 -5.68 20.17
CA SER A 307 -0.64 -4.50 20.99
C SER A 307 -1.17 -4.90 22.38
N ILE A 308 -0.93 -4.03 23.36
CA ILE A 308 -1.43 -4.22 24.73
C ILE A 308 -2.96 -4.35 24.73
N THR A 309 -3.66 -3.55 23.91
CA THR A 309 -5.13 -3.60 23.81
C THR A 309 -5.63 -4.96 23.35
N GLN A 310 -4.96 -5.57 22.38
CA GLN A 310 -5.29 -6.91 21.90
C GLN A 310 -4.91 -7.99 22.92
N ALA A 311 -3.80 -7.84 23.64
CA ALA A 311 -3.41 -8.76 24.71
C ALA A 311 -4.45 -8.76 25.85
N LEU A 312 -5.01 -7.60 26.20
CA LEU A 312 -6.06 -7.46 27.20
C LEU A 312 -7.38 -8.13 26.75
N GLU A 313 -7.69 -8.13 25.46
CA GLU A 313 -8.87 -8.83 24.91
C GLU A 313 -8.78 -10.35 25.20
N PHE A 314 -7.59 -10.93 25.12
CA PHE A 314 -7.37 -12.34 25.45
C PHE A 314 -7.48 -12.66 26.94
N LEU A 315 -7.60 -11.67 27.83
CA LEU A 315 -7.90 -11.90 29.25
C LEU A 315 -9.39 -12.04 29.54
N THR A 316 -10.26 -11.84 28.54
CA THR A 316 -11.71 -12.02 28.68
C THR A 316 -12.06 -13.51 28.93
N PRO A 317 -13.20 -13.81 29.59
CA PRO A 317 -13.56 -15.17 30.01
C PRO A 317 -13.56 -16.22 28.90
N VAL A 318 -13.75 -15.80 27.66
CA VAL A 318 -13.83 -16.66 26.48
C VAL A 318 -12.48 -17.26 26.09
N TYR A 319 -11.38 -16.56 26.42
CA TYR A 319 -10.01 -17.02 26.15
C TYR A 319 -9.27 -17.40 27.44
N LYS A 320 -9.73 -16.86 28.57
CA LYS A 320 -9.15 -17.06 29.90
C LYS A 320 -9.23 -18.53 30.30
N GLY A 321 -8.06 -19.13 30.53
CA GLY A 321 -7.92 -20.53 30.98
C GLY A 321 -7.07 -21.39 30.06
N HIS A 322 -6.94 -21.03 28.77
CA HIS A 322 -6.10 -21.81 27.86
C HIS A 322 -4.61 -21.49 28.07
N PRO A 323 -3.76 -22.47 28.43
CA PRO A 323 -2.40 -22.22 28.89
C PRO A 323 -1.53 -21.54 27.84
N ARG A 324 -1.69 -21.88 26.55
CA ARG A 324 -0.89 -21.25 25.47
C ARG A 324 -1.28 -19.80 25.21
N VAL A 325 -2.56 -19.47 25.36
CA VAL A 325 -3.04 -18.10 25.17
C VAL A 325 -2.55 -17.24 26.33
N MET A 326 -2.66 -17.75 27.56
CA MET A 326 -2.15 -17.05 28.75
C MET A 326 -0.63 -16.88 28.73
N ALA A 327 0.13 -17.91 28.33
CA ALA A 327 1.58 -17.79 28.17
C ALA A 327 1.97 -16.75 27.11
N TYR A 328 1.20 -16.65 26.02
CA TYR A 328 1.40 -15.60 25.02
C TYR A 328 1.12 -14.22 25.61
N VAL A 329 -0.01 -14.03 26.29
CA VAL A 329 -0.38 -12.74 26.92
C VAL A 329 0.68 -12.30 27.93
N LEU A 330 1.15 -13.21 28.78
CA LEU A 330 2.21 -12.94 29.77
C LEU A 330 3.57 -12.61 29.14
N ARG A 331 3.82 -13.02 27.89
CA ARG A 331 5.03 -12.66 27.16
C ARG A 331 4.93 -11.26 26.53
N VAL A 332 3.71 -10.81 26.22
CA VAL A 332 3.45 -9.53 25.54
C VAL A 332 3.33 -8.37 26.55
N LEU A 333 2.72 -8.61 27.71
CA LEU A 333 2.56 -7.64 28.80
C LEU A 333 3.84 -7.49 29.62
#